data_AF-A0A4S3FPG6-F1
#
_entry.id   AF-A0A4S3FPG6-F1
#
_cell.length_a   1.000
_cell.length_b   1.000
_cell.length_c   1.000
_cell.angle_alpha   90.00
_cell.angle_beta   90.00
_cell.angle_gamma   90.00
#
_symmetry.space_group_name_H-M   'P 1'
#
loop_
_entity.id
_entity.type
_entity.pdbx_description
1 polymer ?
#
loop_
_entity_poly.entity_id
_entity_poly.type
_entity_poly.pdbx_seq_one_letter_code
_entity_poly.pdbx_strand_id
1 'polypeptide(L)'
;MPQRDAVMLASVLHLMSHYTARDEKDKPCVRLASVIERHLCALSRLPDLDPVLRATCEQLCERWAALVDEAMPRPVKRNFIERIMRTSRVSPA
;
A
#
# COMPACT_ATOMS: atom_id res chain seq x y z
N MET A 1 7.90 -17.85 21.67
CA MET A 1 7.14 -17.77 20.40
C MET A 1 8.00 -17.29 19.19
N PRO A 2 9.32 -17.59 19.05
CA PRO A 2 10.15 -16.96 18.01
C PRO A 2 9.92 -17.48 16.57
N GLN A 3 9.42 -18.71 16.41
CA GLN A 3 9.24 -19.33 15.08
C GLN A 3 8.20 -18.59 14.22
N ARG A 4 7.12 -18.08 14.85
CA ARG A 4 6.03 -17.42 14.15
C ARG A 4 6.48 -16.08 13.56
N ASP A 5 7.24 -15.31 14.32
CA ASP A 5 7.77 -14.02 13.88
C ASP A 5 8.76 -14.20 12.73
N ALA A 6 9.62 -15.22 12.82
CA ALA A 6 10.55 -15.58 11.75
C ALA A 6 9.84 -15.94 10.43
N VAL A 7 8.74 -16.71 10.49
CA VAL A 7 7.96 -17.07 9.29
C VAL A 7 7.27 -15.85 8.69
N MET A 8 6.73 -14.95 9.51
CA MET A 8 6.10 -13.73 9.02
C MET A 8 7.12 -12.80 8.36
N LEU A 9 8.30 -12.62 8.98
CA LEU A 9 9.39 -11.83 8.41
C LEU A 9 9.90 -12.43 7.10
N ALA A 10 10.11 -13.75 7.04
CA ALA A 10 10.50 -14.44 5.82
C ALA A 10 9.46 -14.25 4.69
N SER A 11 8.17 -14.29 5.04
CA SER A 11 7.07 -14.07 4.07
C SER A 11 7.08 -12.64 3.52
N VAL A 12 7.29 -11.63 4.39
CA VAL A 12 7.40 -10.22 3.95
C VAL A 12 8.63 -10.02 3.07
N LEU A 13 9.79 -10.56 3.45
CA LEU A 13 11.01 -10.51 2.65
C LEU A 13 10.82 -11.18 1.28
N HIS A 14 10.10 -12.30 1.23
CA HIS A 14 9.75 -12.96 -0.03
C HIS A 14 8.87 -12.06 -0.91
N LEU A 15 7.86 -11.40 -0.34
CA LEU A 15 7.02 -10.44 -1.07
C LEU A 15 7.82 -9.24 -1.58
N MET A 16 8.76 -8.72 -0.78
CA MET A 16 9.65 -7.63 -1.18
C MET A 16 10.56 -8.06 -2.34
N SER A 17 11.17 -9.25 -2.25
CA SER A 17 12.00 -9.80 -3.32
C SER A 17 11.19 -9.98 -4.61
N HIS A 18 9.98 -10.54 -4.50
CA HIS A 18 9.07 -10.68 -5.64
C HIS A 18 8.70 -9.31 -6.24
N TYR A 19 8.47 -8.29 -5.43
CA TYR A 19 8.21 -6.93 -5.91
C TYR A 19 9.39 -6.37 -6.71
N THR A 20 10.62 -6.51 -6.19
CA THR A 20 11.83 -6.00 -6.83
C THR A 20 12.29 -6.79 -8.06
N ALA A 21 11.92 -8.06 -8.15
CA ALA A 21 12.27 -8.94 -9.27
C ALA A 21 11.37 -8.75 -10.50
N ARG A 22 10.31 -7.93 -10.40
CA ARG A 22 9.49 -7.60 -11.57
C ARG A 22 10.30 -6.75 -12.54
N ASP A 23 10.16 -7.07 -13.83
CA ASP A 23 10.84 -6.39 -14.94
C ASP A 23 10.50 -4.89 -14.94
N GLU A 24 11.46 -4.01 -15.29
CA GLU A 24 11.23 -2.56 -15.40
C GLU A 24 10.09 -2.19 -16.36
N LYS A 25 9.76 -3.06 -17.32
CA LYS A 25 8.63 -2.87 -18.25
C LYS A 25 7.27 -3.08 -17.56
N ASP A 26 7.25 -3.77 -16.43
CA ASP A 26 6.06 -4.05 -15.66
C ASP A 26 5.80 -2.85 -14.72
N LYS A 27 4.64 -2.21 -14.87
CA LYS A 27 4.31 -1.04 -14.03
C LYS A 27 4.41 -1.39 -12.53
N PRO A 28 4.90 -0.48 -11.68
CA PRO A 28 5.00 -0.71 -10.24
C PRO A 28 3.65 -1.18 -9.70
N CYS A 29 3.64 -2.37 -9.11
CA CYS A 29 2.41 -3.01 -8.66
C CYS A 29 1.98 -2.42 -7.32
N VAL A 30 1.26 -1.30 -7.38
CA VAL A 30 0.74 -0.55 -6.22
C VAL A 30 0.10 -1.50 -5.21
N ARG A 31 -0.70 -2.45 -5.69
CA ARG A 31 -1.37 -3.43 -4.83
C ARG A 31 -0.40 -4.28 -4.01
N LEU A 32 0.70 -4.73 -4.61
CA LEU A 32 1.71 -5.52 -3.91
C LEU A 32 2.49 -4.64 -2.92
N ALA A 33 2.83 -3.41 -3.31
CA ALA A 33 3.45 -2.43 -2.42
C ALA A 33 2.56 -2.15 -1.18
N SER A 34 1.25 -1.96 -1.36
CA SER A 34 0.30 -1.76 -0.26
C SER A 34 0.17 -2.97 0.65
N VAL A 35 0.29 -4.19 0.10
CA VAL A 35 0.29 -5.40 0.91
C VAL A 35 1.54 -5.45 1.79
N ILE A 36 2.72 -5.16 1.22
CA ILE A 36 3.99 -5.16 1.97
C ILE A 36 3.95 -4.13 3.10
N GLU A 37 3.57 -2.89 2.80
CA GLU A 37 3.41 -1.79 3.78
C GLU A 37 2.53 -2.23 4.95
N ARG A 38 1.33 -2.73 4.68
CA ARG A 38 0.38 -3.12 5.72
C ARG A 38 0.85 -4.29 6.58
N HIS A 39 1.61 -5.24 6.02
CA HIS A 39 2.21 -6.33 6.80
C HIS A 39 3.33 -5.82 7.71
N LEU A 40 4.17 -4.90 7.23
CA LEU A 40 5.20 -4.26 8.04
C LEU A 40 4.58 -3.46 9.19
N CYS A 41 3.50 -2.70 8.92
CA CYS A 41 2.75 -1.97 9.93
C CYS A 41 2.13 -2.88 10.99
N ALA A 42 1.62 -4.05 10.59
CA ALA A 42 1.06 -5.02 11.53
C ALA A 42 2.16 -5.66 12.40
N LEU A 43 3.32 -5.97 11.80
CA LEU A 43 4.46 -6.55 12.51
C LEU A 43 5.04 -5.59 13.56
N SER A 44 5.19 -4.31 13.24
CA SER A 44 5.71 -3.31 14.20
C SER A 44 4.81 -3.13 15.43
N ARG A 45 3.54 -3.54 15.36
CA ARG A 45 2.57 -3.44 16.47
C ARG A 45 2.52 -4.69 17.35
N LEU A 46 3.28 -5.75 17.05
CA LEU A 46 3.27 -6.97 17.86
C LEU A 46 3.90 -6.72 19.25
N PRO A 47 3.27 -7.18 20.35
CA PRO A 47 3.68 -6.82 21.70
C PRO A 47 5.03 -7.41 22.17
N ASP A 48 5.60 -8.40 21.49
CA ASP A 48 6.85 -9.05 21.92
C ASP A 48 7.95 -9.06 20.85
N LEU A 49 7.80 -8.23 19.80
CA LEU A 49 8.82 -8.12 18.76
C LEU A 49 10.05 -7.38 19.30
N ASP A 50 11.23 -7.93 19.00
CA ASP A 50 12.52 -7.34 19.33
C ASP A 50 12.56 -5.84 18.94
N PRO A 51 13.08 -4.94 19.79
CA PRO A 51 13.06 -3.50 19.54
C PRO A 51 13.73 -3.10 18.22
N VAL A 52 14.80 -3.78 17.81
CA VAL A 52 15.50 -3.51 16.55
C VAL A 52 14.65 -3.94 15.37
N LEU A 53 14.03 -5.13 15.46
CA LEU A 53 13.10 -5.60 14.44
C LEU A 53 11.86 -4.71 14.32
N ARG A 54 11.34 -4.21 15.44
CA ARG A 54 10.23 -3.25 15.46
C ARG A 54 10.60 -1.96 14.72
N ALA A 55 11.71 -1.33 15.08
CA ALA A 55 12.19 -0.12 14.43
C ALA A 55 12.45 -0.33 12.93
N THR A 56 12.99 -1.51 12.58
CA THR A 56 13.20 -1.88 11.17
C THR A 56 11.87 -2.00 10.41
N CYS A 57 10.87 -2.65 11.00
CA CYS A 57 9.54 -2.76 10.40
C CYS A 57 8.85 -1.40 10.24
N GLU A 58 9.02 -0.49 11.20
CA GLU A 58 8.49 0.90 11.12
C GLU A 58 9.16 1.68 9.99
N GLN A 59 10.49 1.68 9.92
CA GLN A 59 11.23 2.36 8.85
C GLN A 59 10.88 1.82 7.46
N LEU A 60 10.77 0.49 7.33
CA LEU A 60 10.36 -0.10 6.07
C LEU A 60 8.91 0.28 5.74
N CYS A 61 8.00 0.26 6.72
CA CYS A 61 6.61 0.66 6.53
C CYS A 61 6.50 2.08 5.95
N GLU A 62 7.23 3.05 6.50
CA GLU A 62 7.28 4.43 5.99
C GLU A 62 7.77 4.49 4.54
N ARG A 63 8.85 3.75 4.22
CA ARG A 63 9.40 3.71 2.87
C ARG A 63 8.41 3.14 1.86
N TRP A 64 7.70 2.08 2.22
CA TRP A 64 6.69 1.46 1.35
C TRP A 64 5.44 2.33 1.23
N ALA A 65 5.03 3.05 2.29
CA ALA A 65 3.94 4.02 2.22
C ALA A 65 4.25 5.12 1.18
N ALA A 66 5.47 5.67 1.18
CA ALA A 66 5.89 6.65 0.18
C ALA A 66 5.81 6.11 -1.26
N LEU A 67 6.23 4.86 -1.49
CA LEU A 67 6.11 4.21 -2.80
C LEU A 67 4.65 3.99 -3.23
N VAL A 68 3.79 3.61 -2.29
CA VAL A 68 2.35 3.46 -2.56
C VAL A 68 1.73 4.80 -2.91
N ASP A 69 2.04 5.86 -2.16
CA ASP A 69 1.53 7.21 -2.38
C ASP A 69 1.99 7.78 -3.73
N GLU A 70 3.26 7.56 -4.11
CA GLU A 70 3.79 7.97 -5.41
C GLU A 70 3.10 7.24 -6.57
N ALA A 71 2.89 5.94 -6.42
CA ALA A 71 2.32 5.10 -7.48
C ALA A 71 0.78 5.14 -7.53
N MET A 72 0.12 5.70 -6.51
CA MET A 72 -1.33 5.83 -6.47
C MET A 72 -1.80 6.80 -7.56
N PRO A 73 -2.72 6.36 -8.46
CA PRO A 73 -3.27 7.25 -9.47
C PRO A 73 -4.02 8.40 -8.79
N ARG A 74 -3.64 9.64 -9.12
CA ARG A 74 -4.30 10.83 -8.58
C ARG A 74 -5.80 10.71 -8.86
N PRO A 75 -6.67 10.91 -7.83
CA PRO A 75 -8.09 10.83 -8.04
C PRO A 75 -8.49 11.86 -9.09
N VAL A 76 -8.94 11.38 -10.25
CA VAL A 76 -9.51 12.23 -11.28
C VAL A 76 -10.75 12.81 -10.66
N LYS A 77 -10.72 14.13 -10.37
CA LYS A 77 -11.90 14.89 -9.96
C LYS A 77 -12.90 14.83 -11.11
N ARG A 78 -13.65 13.73 -11.20
CA ARG A 78 -14.73 13.58 -12.16
C ARG A 78 -15.77 14.60 -11.73
N ASN A 79 -16.02 15.61 -12.57
CA ASN A 79 -16.92 16.73 -12.35
C ASN A 79 -18.34 16.23 -12.02
N PHE A 80 -18.55 15.78 -10.78
CA PHE A 80 -19.83 15.28 -10.29
C PHE A 80 -20.91 16.38 -10.37
N ILE A 81 -20.47 17.64 -10.35
CA ILE A 81 -21.26 18.85 -10.49
C ILE A 81 -21.87 18.98 -11.91
N GLU A 82 -21.17 18.54 -12.97
CA GLU A 82 -21.69 18.61 -14.35
C GLU A 82 -22.90 17.70 -14.57
N ARG A 83 -22.96 16.56 -13.87
CA ARG A 83 -24.09 15.62 -13.99
C ARG A 83 -25.36 16.15 -13.33
N ILE A 84 -25.23 16.92 -12.25
CA ILE A 84 -26.36 17.54 -11.56
C ILE A 84 -26.88 18.75 -12.36
N MET A 85 -26.00 19.58 -12.93
CA MET A 85 -26.45 20.74 -13.73
C MET A 85 -27.16 20.36 -15.04
N ARG A 86 -26.96 19.14 -15.56
CA ARG A 86 -27.66 18.66 -16.76
C ARG A 86 -29.11 18.21 -16.47
N THR A 87 -29.44 17.85 -15.22
CA THR A 87 -30.79 17.41 -14.85
C THR A 87 -31.76 18.56 -14.59
N SER A 88 -31.26 19.78 -14.37
CA SER A 88 -32.10 20.97 -14.11
C SER A 88 -32.58 21.68 -15.38
N ARG A 89 -32.29 21.17 -16.58
CA ARG A 89 -32.69 21.78 -17.87
C ARG A 89 -33.80 21.04 -18.63
N VAL A 90 -34.49 20.08 -18.01
CA VAL A 90 -35.68 19.46 -18.62
C VAL A 90 -36.90 19.88 -17.81
N SER A 91 -37.43 21.06 -18.16
CA SER A 91 -38.81 21.44 -17.80
C SER A 91 -39.65 21.22 -19.06
N PRO A 92 -40.71 20.39 -19.02
CA PRO A 92 -41.60 20.21 -20.16
C PRO A 92 -42.56 21.41 -20.28
N ALA A 93 -42.78 21.84 -21.52
CA ALA A 93 -43.87 22.72 -21.93
C ALA A 93 -45.08 21.88 -22.35
#